data_AF-A0A1R3IN50-F1
#
_entry.id   AF-A0A1R3IN50-F1
#
_cell.length_a   1.000
_cell.length_b   1.000
_cell.length_c   1.000
_cell.angle_alpha   90.00
_cell.angle_beta   90.00
_cell.angle_gamma   90.00
#
_symmetry.space_group_name_H-M   'P 1'
#
loop_
_entity.id
_entity.type
_entity.pdbx_description
1 polymer ?
#
loop_
_entity_poly.entity_id
_entity_poly.type
_entity_poly.pdbx_seq_one_letter_code
_entity_poly.pdbx_strand_id
1 'polypeptide(L)'
;MELETSKEEQIPWSHPLAVIRGRKDKDRLQTSTTFYDISTNRCIRKSIPEMRNKIICSSSFYGWLVLKDVDSKEYCLFHLESKNNIKLPSVQPQQGFFFLSSPPTNADCRVVFYDETIDNVVIICKPGDDKFAIQEAKIIDETCSNGKLAAF
;
A
#
# COMPACT_ATOMS: atom_id res chain seq x y z
N MET A 1 34.07 -25.19 -11.62
CA MET A 1 33.74 -23.85 -12.15
C MET A 1 32.41 -23.47 -11.51
N GLU A 2 32.47 -22.95 -10.29
CA GLU A 2 31.28 -22.59 -9.52
C GLU A 2 30.94 -21.13 -9.85
N LEU A 3 29.70 -20.89 -10.28
CA LEU A 3 29.18 -19.55 -10.50
C LEU A 3 29.02 -18.87 -9.14
N GLU A 4 29.93 -17.94 -8.83
CA GLU A 4 29.74 -17.01 -7.73
C GLU A 4 28.48 -16.17 -8.01
N THR A 5 27.42 -16.46 -7.26
CA THR A 5 26.24 -15.60 -7.21
C THR A 5 26.59 -14.42 -6.33
N SER A 6 26.97 -13.30 -6.95
CA SER A 6 27.19 -12.04 -6.28
C SER A 6 25.92 -11.66 -5.52
N LYS A 7 25.99 -11.70 -4.18
CA LYS A 7 24.96 -11.11 -3.33
C LYS A 7 25.00 -9.61 -3.56
N GLU A 8 24.05 -9.11 -4.34
CA GLU A 8 23.85 -7.68 -4.54
C GLU A 8 23.49 -7.07 -3.18
N GLU A 9 24.47 -6.47 -2.51
CA GLU A 9 24.26 -5.68 -1.30
C GLU A 9 23.33 -4.53 -1.66
N GLN A 10 22.08 -4.64 -1.24
CA GLN A 10 21.12 -3.55 -1.36
C GLN A 10 21.50 -2.45 -0.38
N ILE A 11 22.16 -1.43 -0.91
CA ILE A 11 22.36 -0.16 -0.22
C ILE A 11 20.96 0.35 0.20
N PRO A 12 20.74 0.66 1.49
CA PRO A 12 19.51 1.28 1.96
C PRO A 12 19.20 2.53 1.14
N TRP A 13 17.92 2.79 0.89
CA TRP A 13 17.54 3.97 0.13
C TRP A 13 17.94 5.22 0.92
N SER A 14 18.91 5.98 0.43
CA SER A 14 19.45 7.15 1.12
C SER A 14 18.56 8.40 1.01
N HIS A 15 17.51 8.35 0.18
CA HIS A 15 16.69 9.50 -0.18
C HIS A 15 15.22 9.10 -0.38
N PRO A 16 14.26 10.05 -0.19
CA PRO A 16 12.86 9.80 -0.49
C PRO A 16 12.66 9.46 -1.97
N LEU A 17 12.04 8.31 -2.21
CA LEU A 17 11.71 7.84 -3.56
C LEU A 17 10.23 8.04 -3.84
N ALA A 18 9.94 8.60 -5.02
CA ALA A 18 8.62 8.47 -5.61
C ALA A 18 8.57 7.16 -6.41
N VAL A 19 7.51 6.36 -6.24
CA VAL A 19 7.34 5.15 -7.05
C VAL A 19 6.51 5.48 -8.27
N ILE A 20 7.08 5.31 -9.46
CA ILE A 20 6.42 5.58 -10.74
C ILE A 20 5.97 4.27 -11.36
N ARG A 21 4.66 4.15 -11.58
CA ARG A 21 4.11 3.02 -12.32
C ARG A 21 4.43 3.18 -13.81
N GLY A 22 5.21 2.24 -14.37
CA GLY A 22 5.30 2.07 -15.82
C GLY A 22 3.94 1.63 -16.39
N ARG A 23 3.56 2.14 -17.57
CA ARG A 23 2.30 1.75 -18.25
C ARG A 23 2.25 0.23 -18.42
N LYS A 24 1.06 -0.34 -18.16
CA LYS A 24 0.75 -1.74 -18.41
C LYS A 24 0.70 -1.94 -19.92
N ASP A 25 1.68 -2.64 -20.47
CA ASP A 25 1.53 -3.26 -21.79
C ASP A 25 0.65 -4.49 -21.59
N LYS A 26 -0.40 -4.67 -22.38
CA LYS A 26 -1.46 -5.67 -22.09
C LYS A 26 -0.93 -7.10 -22.05
N ASP A 27 0.21 -7.35 -22.69
CA ASP A 27 0.81 -8.68 -22.86
C ASP A 27 2.08 -8.92 -22.04
N ARG A 28 2.49 -7.98 -21.16
CA ARG A 28 3.67 -8.15 -20.30
C ARG A 28 3.33 -8.05 -18.82
N LEU A 29 3.62 -9.14 -18.10
CA LEU A 29 3.76 -9.15 -16.65
C LEU A 29 4.73 -8.03 -16.23
N GLN A 30 4.30 -7.21 -15.27
CA GLN A 30 5.14 -6.14 -14.75
C GLN A 30 6.27 -6.77 -13.91
N THR A 31 7.44 -6.95 -14.51
CA THR A 31 8.61 -7.59 -13.89
C THR A 31 9.52 -6.59 -13.15
N SER A 32 9.40 -5.30 -13.46
CA SER A 32 10.20 -4.23 -12.86
C SER A 32 9.36 -2.99 -12.55
N THR A 33 9.69 -2.33 -11.46
CA THR A 33 9.10 -1.06 -11.02
C THR A 33 10.10 0.06 -11.29
N THR A 34 9.61 1.20 -11.77
CA THR A 34 10.44 2.41 -11.93
C THR A 34 10.30 3.25 -10.66
N PHE A 35 11.41 3.55 -10.03
CA PHE A 35 11.52 4.47 -8.91
C PHE A 35 12.08 5.78 -9.46
N TYR A 36 11.61 6.89 -8.92
CA TYR A 36 12.16 8.20 -9.20
C TYR A 36 12.80 8.73 -7.93
N ASP A 37 14.11 8.88 -8.00
CA ASP A 37 14.89 9.47 -6.94
C ASP A 37 14.87 10.99 -7.13
N ILE A 38 14.19 11.66 -6.20
CA ILE A 38 13.99 13.11 -6.22
C ILE A 38 15.32 13.83 -6.00
N SER A 39 16.21 13.27 -5.18
CA SER A 39 17.49 13.89 -4.83
C SER A 39 18.45 13.93 -6.02
N THR A 40 18.46 12.87 -6.83
CA THR A 40 19.32 12.75 -8.01
C THR A 40 18.60 13.13 -9.31
N ASN A 41 17.30 13.40 -9.26
CA ASN A 41 16.43 13.64 -10.41
C ASN A 41 16.55 12.54 -11.48
N ARG A 42 16.55 11.27 -11.05
CA ARG A 42 16.78 10.12 -11.93
C ARG A 42 15.74 9.03 -11.74
N CYS A 43 15.43 8.36 -12.85
CA CYS A 43 14.63 7.14 -12.84
C CYS A 43 15.54 5.91 -12.66
N ILE A 44 15.22 5.08 -11.67
CA ILE A 44 15.89 3.82 -11.35
C ILE A 44 14.89 2.70 -11.61
N ARG A 45 15.20 1.76 -12.49
CA ARG A 45 14.39 0.54 -12.63
C ARG A 45 14.93 -0.53 -11.71
N LYS A 46 14.08 -1.09 -10.83
CA LYS A 46 14.42 -2.25 -10.02
C LYS A 46 13.37 -3.35 -10.17
N SER A 47 13.83 -4.60 -10.14
CA SER A 47 12.94 -5.75 -10.03
C SER A 47 12.83 -6.12 -8.56
N ILE A 48 11.67 -5.87 -7.95
CA ILE A 48 11.37 -6.28 -6.58
C ILE A 48 10.34 -7.40 -6.70
N PRO A 49 10.70 -8.67 -6.41
CA PRO A 49 9.82 -9.82 -6.59
C PRO A 49 8.42 -9.64 -6.00
N GLU A 50 8.33 -9.06 -4.81
CA GLU A 50 7.09 -8.82 -4.06
C GLU A 50 6.18 -7.80 -4.73
N MET A 51 6.72 -6.92 -5.57
CA MET A 51 5.97 -5.90 -6.30
C MET A 51 5.62 -6.32 -7.73
N ARG A 52 6.11 -7.48 -8.20
CA ARG A 52 5.82 -7.96 -9.55
C ARG A 52 4.34 -8.23 -9.69
N ASN A 53 3.77 -7.81 -10.82
CA ASN A 53 2.34 -7.93 -11.10
C ASN A 53 1.41 -7.33 -10.04
N LYS A 54 1.88 -6.31 -9.29
CA LYS A 54 1.07 -5.58 -8.31
C LYS A 54 0.93 -4.11 -8.67
N ILE A 55 -0.22 -3.55 -8.30
CA ILE A 55 -0.55 -2.13 -8.42
C ILE A 55 -0.35 -1.48 -7.06
N ILE A 56 0.32 -0.34 -7.01
CA ILE A 56 0.37 0.47 -5.80
C ILE A 56 -0.94 1.25 -5.72
N CYS A 57 -1.73 0.99 -4.68
CA CYS A 57 -3.01 1.66 -4.43
C CYS A 57 -2.86 2.90 -3.56
N SER A 58 -1.95 2.85 -2.58
CA SER A 58 -1.69 3.95 -1.66
C SER A 58 -0.29 3.78 -1.03
N SER A 59 0.23 4.86 -0.46
CA SER A 59 1.46 4.89 0.33
C SER A 59 1.20 5.55 1.67
N SER A 60 1.74 4.99 2.74
CA SER A 60 1.69 5.54 4.09
C SER A 60 2.96 6.33 4.40
N PHE A 61 2.83 7.34 5.27
CA PHE A 61 3.96 8.08 5.84
C PHE A 61 4.97 7.18 6.59
N TYR A 62 4.57 5.97 6.97
CA TYR A 62 5.42 5.01 7.68
C TYR A 62 6.25 4.09 6.76
N GLY A 63 6.36 4.41 5.46
CA GLY A 63 7.15 3.61 4.50
C GLY A 63 6.44 2.37 3.96
N TRP A 64 5.15 2.21 4.25
CA TRP A 64 4.34 1.07 3.79
C TRP A 64 3.56 1.41 2.52
N LEU A 65 3.58 0.50 1.57
CA LEU A 65 2.77 0.52 0.35
C LEU A 65 1.58 -0.41 0.49
N VAL A 66 0.42 0.02 0.00
CA VAL A 66 -0.71 -0.88 -0.23
C VAL A 66 -0.62 -1.38 -1.66
N LEU A 67 -0.44 -2.69 -1.82
CA LEU A 67 -0.30 -3.34 -3.12
C LEU A 67 -1.53 -4.19 -3.42
N LYS A 68 -2.09 -4.06 -4.63
CA LYS A 68 -3.14 -4.92 -5.18
C LYS A 68 -2.56 -5.83 -6.25
N ASP A 69 -2.70 -7.14 -6.07
CA ASP A 69 -2.32 -8.10 -7.08
C ASP A 69 -3.26 -8.03 -8.31
N VAL A 70 -2.68 -8.01 -9.50
CA VAL A 70 -3.47 -7.82 -10.73
C VAL A 70 -4.34 -9.04 -11.04
N ASP A 71 -3.89 -10.25 -10.70
CA ASP A 71 -4.55 -11.50 -11.08
C ASP A 71 -5.53 -11.94 -9.99
N SER A 72 -5.02 -12.10 -8.76
CA SER A 72 -5.82 -12.56 -7.61
C SER A 72 -6.73 -11.47 -7.02
N LYS A 73 -6.47 -10.20 -7.34
CA LYS A 73 -7.13 -9.02 -6.74
C LYS A 73 -6.90 -8.87 -5.23
N GLU A 74 -6.03 -9.69 -4.64
CA GLU A 74 -5.69 -9.63 -3.23
C GLU A 74 -4.87 -8.39 -2.90
N TYR A 75 -5.04 -7.90 -1.66
CA TYR A 75 -4.31 -6.75 -1.13
C TYR A 75 -3.26 -7.19 -0.12
N CYS A 76 -2.15 -6.46 -0.08
CA CYS A 76 -1.13 -6.60 0.97
C CYS A 76 -0.48 -5.27 1.31
N LEU A 77 0.03 -5.16 2.53
CA LEU A 77 0.93 -4.10 2.94
C LEU A 77 2.37 -4.55 2.70
N PHE A 78 3.17 -3.70 2.09
CA PHE A 78 4.57 -3.98 1.78
C PHE A 78 5.47 -2.84 2.23
N HIS A 79 6.48 -3.16 3.04
CA HIS A 79 7.49 -2.20 3.46
C HIS A 79 8.72 -2.31 2.56
N LEU A 80 9.09 -1.21 1.90
CA LEU A 80 10.10 -1.26 0.83
C LEU A 80 11.51 -1.64 1.29
N GLU A 81 11.89 -1.19 2.49
CA GLU A 81 13.25 -1.36 3.03
C GLU A 81 13.44 -2.73 3.69
N SER A 82 12.52 -3.08 4.58
CA SER A 82 12.58 -4.36 5.30
C SER A 82 12.06 -5.54 4.48
N LYS A 83 11.38 -5.27 3.36
CA LYS A 83 10.67 -6.26 2.53
C LYS A 83 9.58 -7.03 3.30
N ASN A 84 9.16 -6.50 4.45
CA ASN A 84 8.08 -7.11 5.21
C ASN A 84 6.78 -7.02 4.41
N ASN A 85 6.06 -8.12 4.38
CA ASN A 85 4.77 -8.22 3.73
C ASN A 85 3.72 -8.66 4.75
N ILE A 86 2.59 -7.97 4.78
CA ILE A 86 1.42 -8.35 5.59
C ILE A 86 0.26 -8.53 4.64
N LYS A 87 -0.27 -9.75 4.57
CA LYS A 87 -1.49 -10.03 3.80
C LYS A 87 -2.66 -9.31 4.45
N LEU A 88 -3.48 -8.68 3.63
CA LEU A 88 -4.77 -8.17 4.06
C LEU A 88 -5.86 -9.20 3.72
N PRO A 89 -7.00 -9.17 4.43
CA PRO A 89 -8.14 -9.95 4.03
C PRO A 89 -8.52 -9.69 2.56
N SER A 90 -9.19 -10.65 1.94
CA SER A 90 -9.78 -10.43 0.61
C SER A 90 -10.97 -9.47 0.72
N VAL A 91 -10.99 -8.47 -0.15
CA VAL A 91 -12.13 -7.57 -0.33
C VAL A 91 -12.24 -7.29 -1.82
N GLN A 92 -13.47 -7.15 -2.32
CA GLN A 92 -13.73 -6.81 -3.72
C GLN A 92 -14.14 -5.34 -3.92
N PRO A 93 -13.36 -4.35 -3.47
CA PRO A 93 -13.71 -3.00 -3.78
C PRO A 93 -13.27 -2.66 -5.19
N GLN A 94 -14.13 -1.92 -5.86
CA GLN A 94 -13.92 -1.60 -7.27
C GLN A 94 -13.00 -0.40 -7.43
N GLN A 95 -13.19 0.65 -6.61
CA GLN A 95 -12.45 1.90 -6.66
C GLN A 95 -12.39 2.54 -5.28
N GLY A 96 -11.20 2.90 -4.82
CA GLY A 96 -11.05 3.47 -3.49
C GLY A 96 -9.62 3.69 -3.05
N PHE A 97 -9.48 4.35 -1.92
CA PHE A 97 -8.20 4.64 -1.28
C PHE A 97 -8.06 3.89 0.04
N PHE A 98 -6.80 3.72 0.46
CA PHE A 98 -6.45 3.04 1.70
C PHE A 98 -5.66 3.98 2.60
N PHE A 99 -5.96 3.92 3.89
CA PHE A 99 -5.22 4.62 4.94
C PHE A 99 -4.81 3.67 6.05
N LEU A 100 -3.68 3.98 6.69
CA LEU A 100 -3.22 3.31 7.91
C LEU A 100 -3.31 4.33 9.06
N SER A 101 -3.98 3.98 10.15
CA SER A 101 -4.07 4.87 11.32
C SER A 101 -2.72 5.03 12.03
N SER A 102 -1.88 4.00 12.00
CA SER A 102 -0.54 3.98 12.58
C SER A 102 0.36 3.00 11.81
N PRO A 103 1.65 2.82 12.16
CA PRO A 103 2.46 1.78 11.53
C PRO A 103 1.79 0.41 11.71
N PRO A 104 1.75 -0.47 10.69
CA PRO A 104 1.07 -1.76 10.78
C PRO A 104 1.75 -2.78 11.71
N THR A 105 2.91 -2.42 12.27
CA THR A 105 3.54 -3.14 13.38
C THR A 105 2.95 -2.79 14.75
N ASN A 106 2.16 -1.72 14.84
CA ASN A 106 1.40 -1.35 16.03
C ASN A 106 0.14 -2.23 16.13
N ALA A 107 -0.11 -2.82 17.30
CA ALA A 107 -1.26 -3.70 17.57
C ALA A 107 -2.63 -3.01 17.41
N ASP A 108 -2.66 -1.68 17.49
CA ASP A 108 -3.86 -0.86 17.32
C ASP A 108 -3.96 -0.22 15.94
N CYS A 109 -3.03 -0.53 15.03
CA CYS A 109 -3.14 -0.09 13.64
C CYS A 109 -4.43 -0.60 13.01
N ARG A 110 -5.11 0.32 12.32
CA ARG A 110 -6.27 0.04 11.48
C ARG A 110 -5.94 0.35 10.03
N VAL A 111 -6.24 -0.60 9.17
CA VAL A 111 -6.30 -0.43 7.72
C VAL A 111 -7.71 0.00 7.39
N VAL A 112 -7.86 1.24 6.97
CA VAL A 112 -9.15 1.81 6.60
C VAL A 112 -9.23 1.83 5.09
N PHE A 113 -10.29 1.25 4.56
CA PHE A 113 -10.61 1.25 3.16
C PHE A 113 -11.91 2.03 2.94
N TYR A 114 -11.87 2.92 1.96
CA TYR A 114 -13.01 3.70 1.52
C TYR A 114 -13.33 3.34 0.08
N ASP A 115 -14.55 2.84 -0.16
CA ASP A 115 -15.05 2.60 -1.52
C ASP A 115 -15.80 3.84 -1.99
N GLU A 116 -15.34 4.46 -3.08
CA GLU A 116 -16.02 5.62 -3.66
C GLU A 116 -17.38 5.24 -4.30
N THR A 117 -17.64 3.95 -4.51
CA THR A 117 -18.89 3.45 -5.11
C THR A 117 -19.96 3.10 -4.09
N ILE A 118 -19.62 3.08 -2.79
CA ILE A 118 -20.54 2.70 -1.72
C ILE A 118 -20.68 3.85 -0.73
N ASP A 119 -21.85 4.49 -0.74
CA ASP A 119 -22.14 5.59 0.16
C ASP A 119 -22.11 5.13 1.63
N ASN A 120 -21.50 5.96 2.49
CA ASN A 120 -21.56 5.83 3.93
C ASN A 120 -21.03 4.49 4.48
N VAL A 121 -20.12 3.82 3.77
CA VAL A 121 -19.51 2.58 4.24
C VAL A 121 -18.00 2.72 4.31
N VAL A 122 -17.45 2.34 5.45
CA VAL A 122 -16.01 2.24 5.69
C VAL A 122 -15.69 0.79 6.03
N ILE A 123 -14.63 0.26 5.43
CA ILE A 123 -14.20 -1.12 5.61
C ILE A 123 -12.88 -1.12 6.39
N ILE A 124 -12.81 -1.87 7.50
CA ILE A 124 -11.70 -1.86 8.49
C ILE A 124 -11.48 -3.32 8.98
N CYS A 125 -10.43 -3.78 9.66
CA CYS A 125 -9.10 -3.96 9.13
C CYS A 125 -8.02 -3.82 10.21
N LYS A 126 -7.63 -4.84 10.98
CA LYS A 126 -6.28 -4.87 11.58
C LYS A 126 -5.31 -5.62 10.67
N PRO A 127 -4.02 -5.23 10.65
CA PRO A 127 -2.97 -6.07 10.07
C PRO A 127 -3.01 -7.48 10.68
N GLY A 128 -3.14 -8.49 9.82
CA GLY A 128 -3.21 -9.90 10.24
C GLY A 128 -4.62 -10.44 10.50
N ASP A 129 -5.67 -9.62 10.41
CA ASP A 129 -7.04 -10.11 10.42
C ASP A 129 -7.31 -11.02 9.22
N ASP A 130 -8.28 -11.92 9.35
CA ASP A 130 -8.75 -12.81 8.28
C ASP A 130 -9.91 -12.20 7.48
N LYS A 131 -10.58 -11.16 8.03
CA LYS A 131 -11.77 -10.52 7.46
C LYS A 131 -11.79 -9.03 7.73
N PHE A 132 -12.54 -8.30 6.90
CA PHE A 132 -12.89 -6.92 7.20
C PHE A 132 -14.21 -6.86 7.98
N ALA A 133 -14.24 -5.98 8.98
CA ALA A 133 -15.45 -5.37 9.51
C ALA A 133 -15.94 -4.27 8.56
N ILE A 134 -17.23 -4.30 8.27
CA ILE A 134 -17.93 -3.27 7.52
C ILE A 134 -18.60 -2.36 8.55
N GLN A 135 -18.34 -1.06 8.45
CA GLN A 135 -18.92 -0.06 9.33
C GLN A 135 -19.68 0.97 8.51
N GLU A 136 -20.96 1.14 8.81
CA GLU A 136 -21.74 2.24 8.25
C GLU A 136 -21.33 3.55 8.94
N ALA A 137 -20.76 4.47 8.18
CA ALA A 137 -20.49 5.82 8.60
C ALA A 137 -21.82 6.57 8.70
N LYS A 138 -22.30 6.81 9.92
CA LYS A 138 -23.37 7.78 10.12
C LYS A 138 -22.77 9.16 9.84
N ILE A 139 -23.24 9.83 8.79
CA ILE A 139 -23.03 11.27 8.65
C ILE A 139 -23.75 11.89 9.85
N ILE A 140 -22.97 12.32 10.84
CA ILE A 140 -23.50 13.18 11.88
C ILE A 140 -23.60 14.54 11.19
N ASP A 141 -24.83 15.00 10.90
CA ASP A 141 -25.09 16.39 10.54
C ASP A 141 -24.78 17.28 11.75
N GLU A 142 -23.50 17.39 12.10
CA GLU A 142 -23.02 18.43 12.99
C GLU A 142 -22.94 19.69 12.14
N THR A 143 -24.03 20.46 12.18
CA THR A 143 -23.94 21.90 11.97
C THR A 143 -22.75 22.40 12.79
N CYS A 144 -21.67 22.77 12.10
CA CYS A 144 -20.42 23.21 12.69
C CYS A 144 -20.69 24.29 13.75
N SER A 145 -20.72 23.86 15.00
CA SER A 145 -20.75 24.72 16.17
C SER A 145 -19.71 24.17 17.14
N ASN A 146 -18.46 24.55 16.85
CA ASN A 146 -17.33 24.60 17.77
C ASN A 146 -17.23 23.47 18.82
N GLY A 147 -16.49 22.39 18.51
CA GLY A 147 -16.09 21.45 19.55
C GLY A 147 -15.17 20.34 19.07
N LYS A 148 -13.86 20.52 19.32
CA LYS A 148 -12.80 19.50 19.42
C LYS A 148 -13.01 18.17 18.67
N LEU A 149 -12.30 18.01 17.55
CA LEU A 149 -11.94 16.69 17.03
C LEU A 149 -11.04 15.99 18.06
N ALA A 150 -11.54 14.93 18.69
CA ALA A 150 -10.71 13.95 19.38
C ALA A 150 -10.02 13.09 18.31
N ALA A 151 -8.71 13.21 18.22
CA ALA A 151 -7.88 12.34 17.38
C ALA A 151 -7.85 10.93 17.98
N PHE A 152 -8.04 9.92 17.13
CA PHE A 152 -7.77 8.51 17.42
C PHE A 152 -6.29 8.20 17.23
#